data_AF-A0A522AS47-F1
#
_entry.id   AF-A0A522AS47-F1
#
_cell.length_a   1.000
_cell.length_b   1.000
_cell.length_c   1.000
_cell.angle_alpha   90.00
_cell.angle_beta   90.00
_cell.angle_gamma   90.00
#
_symmetry.space_group_name_H-M   'P 1'
#
loop_
_entity.id
_entity.type
_entity.pdbx_description
1 polymer ?
#
loop_
_entity_poly.entity_id
_entity_poly.type
_entity_poly.pdbx_seq_one_letter_code
_entity_poly.pdbx_strand_id
1 'polypeptide(L)'
;MQVFFQNHQITIYRNRKVANKDKFSMSATLTVYDSDIQPATDQRTEFVGGRIGATFTAFVDSNVPIKEGDQVLTEDGKRYSVRGVANYSGAGLLDHTELTMTAQDG
;
A
#
# COMPACT_ATOMS: atom_id res chain seq x y z
N MET A 1 -10.83 -16.64 -11.67
CA MET A 1 -10.81 -15.49 -12.61
C MET A 1 -9.93 -14.45 -11.95
N GLN A 2 -8.80 -14.09 -12.54
CA GLN A 2 -7.78 -13.24 -11.94
C GLN A 2 -8.13 -11.78 -12.26
N VAL A 3 -8.30 -10.93 -11.24
CA VAL A 3 -8.46 -9.49 -11.45
C VAL A 3 -7.14 -8.99 -12.04
N PHE A 4 -7.21 -8.36 -13.22
CA PHE A 4 -6.05 -7.87 -13.94
C PHE A 4 -5.62 -6.54 -13.34
N PHE A 5 -4.51 -6.53 -12.60
CA PHE A 5 -3.88 -5.31 -12.09
C PHE A 5 -2.97 -4.71 -13.17
N GLN A 6 -3.01 -3.40 -13.39
CA GLN A 6 -2.03 -2.74 -14.25
C GLN A 6 -0.66 -2.79 -13.53
N ASN A 7 0.18 -3.75 -13.97
CA ASN A 7 1.38 -4.28 -13.31
C ASN A 7 2.27 -3.22 -12.62
N HIS A 8 2.07 -3.02 -11.31
CA HIS A 8 3.11 -2.50 -10.44
C HIS A 8 3.50 -3.58 -9.45
N GLN A 9 4.78 -3.95 -9.45
CA GLN A 9 5.33 -4.82 -8.43
C GLN A 9 5.69 -4.01 -7.18
N ILE A 10 5.22 -4.47 -6.03
CA ILE A 10 5.46 -3.82 -4.75
C ILE A 10 6.15 -4.72 -3.75
N THR A 11 7.07 -4.13 -2.99
CA THR A 11 7.66 -4.74 -1.80
C THR A 11 7.12 -4.05 -0.56
N ILE A 12 6.67 -4.83 0.41
CA ILE A 12 6.14 -4.33 1.67
C ILE A 12 7.27 -4.20 2.69
N TYR A 13 7.33 -3.05 3.34
CA TYR A 13 8.25 -2.72 4.41
C TYR A 13 7.46 -2.48 5.69
N ARG A 14 7.75 -3.27 6.72
CA ARG A 14 7.03 -3.20 8.00
C ARG A 14 7.96 -2.75 9.12
N ASN A 15 7.45 -1.85 9.96
CA ASN A 15 8.09 -1.52 11.22
C ASN A 15 8.03 -2.72 12.16
N ARG A 16 9.20 -3.29 12.46
CA ARG A 16 9.35 -4.32 13.49
C ARG A 16 10.10 -3.71 14.68
N LYS A 17 9.62 -4.00 15.89
CA LYS A 17 10.34 -3.61 17.12
C LYS A 17 11.65 -4.39 17.19
N VAL A 18 12.77 -3.68 17.34
CA VAL A 18 14.08 -4.29 17.51
C VAL A 18 14.26 -4.66 18.98
N ALA A 19 13.85 -5.88 19.33
CA ALA A 19 14.03 -6.48 20.66
C ALA A 19 13.49 -5.59 21.82
N ASN A 20 14.04 -5.75 23.03
CA ASN A 20 13.71 -5.00 24.26
C ASN A 20 14.08 -3.51 24.23
N LYS A 21 14.17 -2.87 23.07
CA LYS A 21 14.43 -1.44 22.92
C LYS A 21 13.23 -0.78 22.26
N ASP A 22 12.93 0.47 22.60
CA ASP A 22 11.91 1.29 21.93
C ASP A 22 12.39 1.81 20.57
N LYS A 23 13.11 0.97 19.83
CA LYS A 23 13.63 1.25 18.50
C LYS A 23 12.88 0.37 17.50
N PHE A 24 12.39 0.98 16.43
CA PHE A 24 11.76 0.28 15.32
C PHE A 24 12.74 0.21 14.15
N SER A 25 12.86 -0.96 13.52
CA SER A 25 13.57 -1.13 12.25
C SER A 25 12.58 -1.47 11.16
N MET A 26 12.76 -0.87 9.99
CA MET A 26 12.04 -1.24 8.79
C MET A 26 12.61 -2.57 8.27
N SER A 27 11.78 -3.60 8.18
CA SER A 27 12.15 -4.87 7.54
C SER A 27 11.33 -5.05 6.28
N ALA A 28 11.99 -5.29 5.15
CA ALA A 28 11.32 -5.77 3.95
C ALA A 28 10.71 -7.14 4.23
N THR A 29 9.53 -7.42 3.67
CA THR A 29 8.95 -8.77 3.65
C THR A 29 9.66 -9.69 2.66
N LEU A 30 10.58 -9.13 1.83
CA LEU A 30 11.32 -9.82 0.75
C LEU A 30 10.42 -10.56 -0.24
N THR A 31 9.12 -10.29 -0.20
CA THR A 31 8.10 -10.86 -1.07
C THR A 31 7.57 -9.73 -1.92
N VAL A 32 7.57 -9.95 -3.23
CA VAL A 32 7.03 -9.02 -4.22
C VAL A 32 5.59 -9.41 -4.50
N TYR A 33 4.69 -8.44 -4.51
CA TYR A 33 3.28 -8.61 -4.82
C TYR A 33 2.90 -7.77 -6.02
N ASP A 34 2.01 -8.29 -6.85
CA ASP A 34 1.39 -7.50 -7.92
C ASP A 34 0.36 -6.55 -7.32
N SER A 35 0.33 -5.32 -7.82
CA SER A 35 -0.59 -4.28 -7.40
C SER A 35 -0.98 -3.39 -8.58
N ASP A 36 -2.17 -2.81 -8.52
CA ASP A 36 -2.59 -1.73 -9.41
C ASP A 36 -2.63 -0.43 -8.62
N ILE A 37 -1.71 0.50 -8.91
CA ILE A 37 -1.60 1.77 -8.22
C ILE A 37 -2.17 2.86 -9.12
N GLN A 38 -3.16 3.59 -8.60
CA GLN A 38 -3.85 4.66 -9.31
C GLN A 38 -3.84 5.93 -8.46
N PRO A 39 -3.74 7.13 -9.07
CA PRO A 39 -3.98 8.37 -8.34
C PRO A 39 -5.38 8.34 -7.71
N ALA A 40 -5.49 8.77 -6.45
CA ALA A 40 -6.81 8.96 -5.87
C ALA A 40 -7.50 10.08 -6.67
N THR A 41 -8.75 9.84 -7.10
CA THR A 41 -9.56 10.86 -7.80
C THR A 41 -9.63 12.15 -6.98
N ASP A 42 -9.81 13.30 -7.64
CA ASP A 42 -9.79 14.66 -7.05
C ASP A 42 -10.69 14.81 -5.80
N GLN A 43 -11.71 13.97 -5.64
CA GLN A 43 -12.61 13.96 -4.49
C GLN A 43 -12.04 13.29 -3.23
N ARG A 44 -11.07 12.37 -3.37
CA ARG A 44 -10.44 11.61 -2.27
C ARG A 44 -9.07 12.16 -1.87
N THR A 45 -8.64 13.26 -2.47
CA THR A 45 -7.39 13.94 -2.15
C THR A 45 -7.52 14.68 -0.80
N GLU A 46 -7.63 13.93 0.30
CA GLU A 46 -7.60 14.53 1.63
C GLU A 46 -6.24 15.20 1.89
N PHE A 47 -6.30 16.32 2.60
CA PHE A 47 -5.19 17.21 2.89
C PHE A 47 -4.27 16.60 3.95
N VAL A 48 -3.44 15.61 3.59
CA VAL A 48 -2.47 15.02 4.51
C VAL A 48 -1.24 15.92 4.61
N GLY A 49 -1.17 16.73 5.66
CA GLY A 49 0.03 17.50 6.01
C GLY A 49 0.36 18.68 5.09
N GLY A 50 -0.63 19.30 4.45
CA GLY A 50 -0.40 20.53 3.65
C GLY A 50 -0.15 20.32 2.16
N ARG A 51 -0.15 19.06 1.67
CA ARG A 51 0.13 18.74 0.26
C ARG A 51 -1.12 18.18 -0.43
N ILE A 52 -1.61 18.93 -1.42
CA ILE A 52 -2.67 18.47 -2.33
C ILE A 52 -2.05 17.51 -3.35
N GLY A 53 -2.70 16.38 -3.63
CA GLY A 53 -2.36 15.51 -4.78
C GLY A 53 -1.43 14.33 -4.48
N ALA A 54 -1.11 14.05 -3.22
CA ALA A 54 -0.16 12.99 -2.86
C ALA A 54 -0.81 11.65 -2.44
N THR A 55 -2.13 11.51 -2.61
CA THR A 55 -2.88 10.30 -2.22
C THR A 55 -3.07 9.38 -3.43
N PHE A 56 -2.83 8.10 -3.23
CA PHE A 56 -2.93 7.04 -4.22
C PHE A 56 -3.80 5.92 -3.66
N THR A 57 -4.57 5.28 -4.53
CA THR A 57 -5.25 4.03 -4.20
C THR A 57 -4.47 2.90 -4.84
N ALA A 58 -4.26 1.81 -4.11
CA ALA A 58 -3.72 0.59 -4.67
C ALA A 58 -4.62 -0.61 -4.40
N PHE A 59 -4.70 -1.52 -5.36
CA PHE A 59 -5.44 -2.77 -5.24
C PHE A 59 -4.46 -3.94 -5.27
N VAL A 60 -4.60 -4.84 -4.29
CA VAL A 60 -3.79 -6.06 -4.16
C VAL A 60 -4.68 -7.27 -3.91
N ASP A 61 -4.13 -8.47 -4.08
CA ASP A 61 -4.83 -9.70 -3.73
C ASP A 61 -5.23 -9.73 -2.24
N SER A 62 -6.39 -10.30 -1.95
CA SER A 62 -6.94 -10.38 -0.59
C SER A 62 -6.05 -11.12 0.42
N ASN A 63 -5.13 -11.97 -0.04
CA ASN A 63 -4.21 -12.72 0.81
C ASN A 63 -2.91 -11.96 1.13
N VAL A 64 -2.71 -10.77 0.55
CA VAL A 64 -1.50 -9.98 0.80
C VAL A 64 -1.51 -9.49 2.25
N PRO A 65 -0.50 -9.80 3.08
CA PRO A 65 -0.51 -9.51 4.50
C PRO A 65 -0.10 -8.06 4.79
N ILE A 66 -0.78 -7.08 4.21
CA ILE A 66 -0.52 -5.64 4.32
C ILE A 66 -1.32 -5.01 5.47
N LYS A 67 -0.75 -3.99 6.13
CA LYS A 67 -1.34 -3.32 7.29
C LYS A 67 -1.14 -1.80 7.20
N GLU A 68 -2.02 -1.07 7.88
CA GLU A 68 -1.84 0.37 8.08
C GLU A 68 -0.49 0.67 8.77
N GLY A 69 0.19 1.72 8.31
CA GLY A 69 1.52 2.08 8.77
C GLY A 69 2.68 1.30 8.13
N ASP A 70 2.38 0.31 7.29
CA ASP A 70 3.40 -0.28 6.41
C ASP A 70 3.84 0.74 5.33
N GLN A 71 5.03 0.51 4.79
CA GLN A 71 5.55 1.20 3.63
C GLN A 71 5.53 0.29 2.42
N VAL A 72 5.26 0.88 1.26
CA VAL A 72 5.22 0.21 -0.02
C VAL A 72 6.30 0.84 -0.89
N LEU A 73 7.19 0.00 -1.43
CA LEU A 73 8.20 0.39 -2.40
C LEU A 73 7.84 -0.26 -3.74
N THR A 74 7.69 0.55 -4.79
CA THR A 74 7.51 0.03 -6.15
C THR A 74 8.85 -0.34 -6.77
N GLU A 75 8.82 -1.16 -7.82
CA GLU A 75 9.99 -1.47 -8.64
C GLU A 75 10.69 -0.21 -9.18
N ASP A 76 9.94 0.83 -9.53
CA ASP A 76 10.44 2.16 -9.95
C ASP A 76 11.14 2.96 -8.84
N GLY A 77 11.22 2.41 -7.62
CA GLY A 77 11.86 3.04 -6.47
C GLY A 77 11.01 4.08 -5.73
N LYS A 78 9.74 4.27 -6.11
CA LYS A 78 8.82 5.20 -5.42
C LYS A 78 8.33 4.63 -4.10
N ARG A 79 8.30 5.48 -3.07
CA ARG A 79 7.85 5.10 -1.72
C ARG A 79 6.50 5.67 -1.38
N TYR A 80 5.64 4.80 -0.85
CA TYR A 80 4.32 5.15 -0.36
C TYR A 80 4.15 4.69 1.09
N SER A 81 3.43 5.49 1.88
CA SER A 81 2.98 5.11 3.22
C SER A 81 1.54 4.62 3.14
N VAL A 82 1.25 3.43 3.67
CA VAL A 82 -0.12 2.92 3.78
C VAL A 82 -0.83 3.64 4.92
N ARG A 83 -1.97 4.27 4.61
CA ARG A 83 -2.81 5.03 5.55
C ARG A 83 -4.11 4.33 5.90
N GLY A 84 -4.66 3.56 4.96
CA GLY A 84 -5.89 2.80 5.15
C GLY A 84 -5.84 1.48 4.40
N VAL A 85 -6.44 0.45 4.98
CA VAL A 85 -6.59 -0.88 4.37
C VAL A 85 -8.05 -1.31 4.45
N ALA A 86 -8.69 -1.54 3.31
CA ALA A 86 -10.06 -2.01 3.21
C ALA A 86 -10.11 -3.35 2.46
N ASN A 87 -10.72 -4.37 3.06
CA ASN A 87 -10.88 -5.67 2.42
C ASN A 87 -12.28 -5.75 1.81
N TYR A 88 -12.33 -6.08 0.52
CA TYR A 88 -13.56 -6.35 -0.19
C TYR A 88 -13.63 -7.84 -0.49
N SER A 89 -14.66 -8.50 0.03
CA SER A 89 -14.98 -9.89 -0.25
C SER A 89 -16.38 -9.97 -0.82
N GLY A 90 -16.51 -10.29 -2.11
CA GLY A 90 -17.77 -10.32 -2.85
C GLY A 90 -17.95 -11.67 -3.53
N ALA A 91 -18.59 -12.62 -2.82
CA ALA A 91 -18.98 -13.94 -3.32
C ALA A 91 -17.91 -14.68 -4.17
N GLY A 92 -16.61 -14.43 -3.92
CA GLY A 92 -15.49 -15.06 -4.61
C GLY A 92 -15.21 -14.57 -6.03
N LEU A 93 -15.86 -13.49 -6.51
CA LEU A 93 -15.70 -13.00 -7.88
C LEU A 93 -14.72 -11.83 -8.01
N LEU A 94 -14.56 -11.02 -6.97
CA LEU A 94 -13.75 -9.80 -6.99
C LEU A 94 -13.07 -9.53 -5.64
N ASP A 95 -12.61 -10.58 -4.95
CA ASP A 95 -11.99 -10.43 -3.64
C ASP A 95 -10.63 -9.73 -3.77
N HIS A 96 -10.50 -8.55 -3.15
CA HIS A 96 -9.28 -7.75 -3.20
C HIS A 96 -9.13 -6.89 -1.95
N THR A 97 -7.91 -6.42 -1.70
CA THR A 97 -7.63 -5.44 -0.66
C THR A 97 -7.33 -4.09 -1.32
N GLU A 98 -8.12 -3.08 -0.98
CA GLU A 98 -7.91 -1.68 -1.35
C GLU A 98 -7.03 -1.00 -0.31
N LEU A 99 -6.04 -0.25 -0.78
CA LEU A 99 -5.06 0.45 0.03
C LEU A 99 -5.16 1.94 -0.27
N THR A 100 -5.37 2.74 0.76
CA THR A 100 -5.19 4.19 0.65
C THR A 100 -3.76 4.51 1.07
N MET A 101 -3.00 5.14 0.18
CA MET A 101 -1.57 5.38 0.35
C MET A 101 -1.24 6.84 0.11
N THR A 102 -0.15 7.32 0.71
CA THR A 102 0.39 8.66 0.46
C THR A 102 1.83 8.58 0.01
N ALA A 103 2.20 9.25 -1.08
CA ALA A 103 3.59 9.33 -1.53
C ALA A 103 4.48 9.99 -0.46
N GLN A 104 5.68 9.43 -0.25
CA GLN A 104 6.69 9.99 0.66
C GLN A 104 7.72 10.84 -0.09
N ASP A 105 8.00 10.48 -1.35
CA ASP A 105 8.89 11.21 -2.22
C ASP A 105 8.06 12.30 -2.92
N GLY A 106 8.37 13.57 -2.60
CA GLY A 106 7.71 14.75 -3.16
C GLY A 106 8.29 15.16 -4.50
#